data_AF-A0A067FIC2-F1
#
_entry.id   AF-A0A067FIC2-F1
#
_cell.length_a   1.000
_cell.length_b   1.000
_cell.length_c   1.000
_cell.angle_alpha   90.00
_cell.angle_beta   90.00
_cell.angle_gamma   90.00
#
_symmetry.space_group_name_H-M   'P 1'
#
loop_
_entity.id
_entity.type
_entity.pdbx_description
1 polymer ?
#
loop_
_entity_poly.entity_id
_entity_poly.type
_entity_poly.pdbx_seq_one_letter_code
_entity_poly.pdbx_strand_id
1 'polypeptide(L)'
;KTSPGNTLEQPLASSALTKQQSKKNSGNCGRKKKSAKATKASLQRQTSEEMVIVPRGQNTQNPLYPPSGKSVVVVESVTKAKVIQGYLGDMYEVLPSYGHVRDLAARSGSVRPDDDFSMVWEVPSAAWTHLKSIKVALSGAENLILASDPDREGEAIAWHIVEMLQQQDALHENITVARVVFHEITEASIKVALQAAREIDANLVQAYLARRALDYLIGFNISPLLWRKLPGCQSAGRVQSAALSLICDREMEIDEFKPQEYWTVEAVLDKKESHSLDTFSFPAHLTHFQSKRLNQLSIGSHTEAKDIEQKINSANFQVIKNSKRSMVRKNPTPYITSTLQQDAANKLNFSATYTMKLAQKLYEGVQLPDGTAAGLITYMRTDGLHISDEAAKEIRSLIFERYGSHHAPEEGPRKYFKKVKNAQEAHEAIRPTDIRRLPAMLSGLLDEDCLKLYSLIWSRTMACQMQPATVGQIQVDIGNADESIVFRSSCSRVEFLGFQAAYEDVDAGAIRYKENEENDRHEAFAILNSLKTGDPLYLGEVELKQHHTQPPARYSEGSLVKKLEELGIGRPSTYASTLKVLQ
;
A
#
# COMPACT_ATOMS: atom_id res chain seq x y z
N LYS A 1 -25.27 -47.67 22.53
CA LYS A 1 -25.56 -49.10 22.23
C LYS A 1 -24.25 -49.75 21.79
N THR A 2 -23.66 -50.48 22.74
CA THR A 2 -22.71 -51.62 22.62
C THR A 2 -21.99 -51.88 21.29
N SER A 3 -20.65 -51.84 21.36
CA SER A 3 -19.61 -52.50 20.55
C SER A 3 -19.78 -54.05 20.47
N PRO A 4 -18.84 -54.90 19.95
CA PRO A 4 -17.60 -54.73 19.14
C PRO A 4 -17.44 -55.83 18.02
N GLY A 5 -16.25 -55.96 17.38
CA GLY A 5 -15.72 -57.28 16.99
C GLY A 5 -14.90 -57.43 15.70
N ASN A 6 -13.57 -57.63 15.85
CA ASN A 6 -12.67 -58.36 14.93
C ASN A 6 -13.15 -59.83 14.77
N THR A 7 -12.78 -60.67 13.77
CA THR A 7 -11.43 -61.20 13.42
C THR A 7 -11.54 -62.27 12.28
N LEU A 8 -10.40 -62.59 11.62
CA LEU A 8 -10.03 -63.84 10.86
C LEU A 8 -10.61 -64.00 9.43
N GLU A 9 -9.93 -64.50 8.38
CA GLU A 9 -8.94 -65.59 8.24
C GLU A 9 -8.25 -65.56 6.83
N GLN A 10 -7.06 -66.16 6.69
CA GLN A 10 -6.28 -66.44 5.45
C GLN A 10 -6.77 -67.75 4.75
N PRO A 11 -6.35 -68.22 3.52
CA PRO A 11 -4.95 -68.27 3.03
C PRO A 11 -4.63 -68.30 1.49
N LEU A 12 -3.33 -68.17 1.19
CA LEU A 12 -2.43 -68.78 0.17
C LEU A 12 -2.95 -69.28 -1.20
N ALA A 13 -2.26 -68.88 -2.29
CA ALA A 13 -1.60 -69.82 -3.23
C ALA A 13 -0.63 -69.12 -4.22
N SER A 14 0.56 -69.70 -4.33
CA SER A 14 1.67 -69.43 -5.24
C SER A 14 1.55 -70.18 -6.58
N SER A 15 2.16 -69.68 -7.67
CA SER A 15 3.17 -70.42 -8.44
C SER A 15 3.63 -69.67 -9.70
N ALA A 16 4.95 -69.68 -9.87
CA ALA A 16 5.67 -69.36 -11.10
C ALA A 16 5.61 -70.53 -12.09
N LEU A 17 5.90 -70.30 -13.38
CA LEU A 17 6.98 -70.98 -14.13
C LEU A 17 6.93 -70.80 -15.67
N THR A 18 8.03 -70.22 -16.18
CA THR A 18 8.87 -70.62 -17.33
C THR A 18 8.40 -70.76 -18.79
N LYS A 19 9.36 -70.32 -19.65
CA LYS A 19 9.84 -70.93 -20.92
C LYS A 19 8.88 -70.75 -22.12
N GLN A 20 9.33 -70.61 -23.37
CA GLN A 20 10.63 -70.57 -24.05
C GLN A 20 10.34 -70.21 -25.52
N GLN A 21 11.31 -69.56 -26.18
CA GLN A 21 11.67 -69.74 -27.61
C GLN A 21 10.60 -69.42 -28.68
N SER A 22 10.94 -69.12 -29.94
CA SER A 22 12.10 -68.56 -30.62
C SER A 22 11.72 -68.52 -32.12
N LYS A 23 12.34 -67.58 -32.87
CA LYS A 23 12.65 -67.65 -34.32
C LYS A 23 11.46 -67.55 -35.29
N LYS A 24 11.37 -66.43 -36.03
CA LYS A 24 12.02 -66.12 -37.34
C LYS A 24 11.31 -66.81 -38.51
N ASN A 25 10.74 -66.03 -39.44
CA ASN A 25 11.32 -65.78 -40.78
C ASN A 25 10.34 -65.13 -41.77
N SER A 26 10.90 -64.23 -42.59
CA SER A 26 10.72 -63.99 -44.05
C SER A 26 9.30 -63.88 -44.64
N GLY A 27 8.99 -63.04 -45.63
CA GLY A 27 9.80 -62.25 -46.56
C GLY A 27 9.12 -62.23 -47.95
N ASN A 28 9.30 -61.13 -48.69
CA ASN A 28 9.11 -60.92 -50.15
C ASN A 28 7.68 -60.91 -50.74
N CYS A 29 7.23 -59.83 -51.41
CA CYS A 29 7.56 -59.30 -52.76
C CYS A 29 6.51 -59.80 -53.79
N GLY A 30 5.85 -59.07 -54.69
CA GLY A 30 5.84 -57.69 -55.17
C GLY A 30 5.13 -57.68 -56.54
N ARG A 31 4.54 -56.56 -57.02
CA ARG A 31 4.53 -56.08 -58.44
C ARG A 31 3.49 -54.98 -58.72
N LYS A 32 3.90 -54.10 -59.65
CA LYS A 32 3.35 -52.80 -60.08
C LYS A 32 2.06 -52.88 -60.93
N LYS A 33 1.24 -51.82 -60.89
CA LYS A 33 0.65 -51.14 -62.09
C LYS A 33 0.30 -49.67 -61.77
N LYS A 34 0.63 -48.77 -62.72
CA LYS A 34 0.28 -47.32 -62.82
C LYS A 34 -1.24 -47.18 -63.10
N SER A 35 -1.99 -46.10 -62.83
CA SER A 35 -1.87 -44.63 -63.05
C SER A 35 -3.00 -43.93 -62.25
N ALA A 36 -2.90 -42.70 -61.73
CA ALA A 36 -3.15 -41.45 -62.47
C ALA A 36 -2.88 -40.18 -61.61
N LYS A 37 -2.65 -39.06 -62.33
CA LYS A 37 -2.28 -37.68 -61.95
C LYS A 37 -3.06 -37.02 -60.79
N ALA A 38 -2.38 -36.23 -59.96
CA ALA A 38 -2.50 -34.75 -59.93
C ALA A 38 -1.52 -34.08 -58.93
N THR A 39 -0.58 -33.34 -59.50
CA THR A 39 0.07 -32.07 -59.11
C THR A 39 0.25 -31.66 -57.62
N LYS A 40 1.54 -31.51 -57.25
CA LYS A 40 2.05 -30.79 -56.07
C LYS A 40 1.73 -29.29 -56.16
N ALA A 41 1.26 -28.72 -55.05
CA ALA A 41 1.42 -27.31 -54.72
C ALA A 41 2.16 -27.21 -53.37
N SER A 42 3.26 -26.46 -53.39
CA SER A 42 4.15 -26.18 -52.27
C SER A 42 3.49 -25.26 -51.24
N LEU A 43 3.42 -25.69 -49.98
CA LEU A 43 3.20 -24.79 -48.85
C LEU A 43 4.58 -24.32 -48.36
N GLN A 44 4.91 -23.09 -48.74
CA GLN A 44 6.07 -22.36 -48.25
C GLN A 44 5.91 -22.11 -46.74
N ARG A 45 6.99 -22.40 -46.00
CA ARG A 45 7.21 -21.93 -44.63
C ARG A 45 7.21 -20.41 -44.65
N GLN A 46 6.24 -19.78 -43.98
CA GLN A 46 6.39 -18.40 -43.53
C GLN A 46 7.20 -18.45 -42.23
N THR A 47 8.48 -18.14 -42.36
CA THR A 47 9.33 -17.68 -41.26
C THR A 47 8.78 -16.36 -40.76
N SER A 48 8.46 -16.29 -39.47
CA SER A 48 8.21 -15.05 -38.75
C SER A 48 9.48 -14.20 -38.79
N GLU A 49 9.49 -13.18 -39.64
CA GLU A 49 10.52 -12.14 -39.59
C GLU A 49 10.38 -11.39 -38.27
N GLU A 50 11.48 -11.32 -37.52
CA GLU A 50 11.66 -10.41 -36.40
C GLU A 50 11.35 -8.99 -36.87
N MET A 51 10.23 -8.42 -36.42
CA MET A 51 10.03 -6.97 -36.47
C MET A 51 10.98 -6.36 -35.44
N VAL A 52 12.22 -6.14 -35.85
CA VAL A 52 13.08 -5.13 -35.25
C VAL A 52 12.30 -3.82 -35.33
N ILE A 53 11.96 -3.24 -34.19
CA ILE A 53 11.46 -1.87 -34.10
C ILE A 53 12.61 -0.99 -34.60
N VAL A 54 12.64 -0.74 -35.91
CA VAL A 54 13.47 0.30 -36.50
C VAL A 54 12.92 1.61 -35.93
N PRO A 55 13.74 2.44 -35.26
CA PRO A 55 13.29 3.75 -34.80
C PRO A 55 12.97 4.57 -36.04
N ARG A 56 11.69 4.62 -36.42
CA ARG A 56 11.20 5.45 -37.51
C ARG A 56 11.22 6.90 -37.03
N GLY A 57 12.26 7.62 -37.45
CA GLY A 57 12.20 9.07 -37.68
C GLY A 57 12.14 9.96 -36.44
N GLN A 58 13.21 10.74 -36.26
CA GLN A 58 13.28 11.91 -35.39
C GLN A 58 12.04 12.82 -35.55
N ASN A 59 11.13 12.82 -34.58
CA ASN A 59 10.13 13.89 -34.41
C ASN A 59 9.90 14.11 -32.90
N THR A 60 10.97 14.43 -32.19
CA THR A 60 10.83 15.15 -30.93
C THR A 60 10.63 16.64 -31.26
N GLN A 61 9.75 17.31 -30.51
CA GLN A 61 9.63 18.78 -30.37
C GLN A 61 8.50 19.55 -31.09
N ASN A 62 7.36 18.96 -31.43
CA ASN A 62 6.16 19.79 -31.66
C ASN A 62 5.24 19.73 -30.43
N PRO A 63 5.02 20.87 -29.73
CA PRO A 63 4.07 20.91 -28.63
C PRO A 63 2.68 20.59 -29.19
N LEU A 64 1.99 19.64 -28.56
CA LEU A 64 0.64 19.25 -28.98
C LEU A 64 -0.41 20.25 -28.49
N TYR A 65 -0.01 21.21 -27.63
CA TYR A 65 -0.86 22.28 -27.13
C TYR A 65 -0.20 23.67 -27.30
N PRO A 66 -0.92 24.67 -27.86
CA PRO A 66 -2.28 24.61 -28.40
C PRO A 66 -2.37 23.72 -29.66
N PRO A 67 -3.55 23.16 -29.98
CA PRO A 67 -3.69 22.21 -31.08
C PRO A 67 -3.46 22.88 -32.44
N SER A 68 -2.63 22.27 -33.29
CA SER A 68 -2.47 22.66 -34.71
C SER A 68 -3.46 21.97 -35.64
N GLY A 69 -4.02 20.85 -35.21
CA GLY A 69 -4.93 20.00 -35.98
C GLY A 69 -5.73 19.06 -35.07
N LYS A 70 -6.68 18.33 -35.65
CA LYS A 70 -7.51 17.40 -34.87
C LYS A 70 -6.65 16.29 -34.29
N SER A 71 -6.85 16.00 -33.00
CA SER A 71 -6.04 15.01 -32.27
C SER A 71 -6.93 14.02 -31.54
N VAL A 72 -6.58 12.75 -31.56
CA VAL A 72 -7.26 11.71 -30.77
C VAL A 72 -6.44 11.45 -29.52
N VAL A 73 -7.07 11.59 -28.34
CA VAL A 73 -6.44 11.29 -27.05
C VAL A 73 -7.05 10.01 -26.52
N VAL A 74 -6.21 9.03 -26.16
CA VAL A 74 -6.68 7.75 -25.60
C VAL A 74 -6.27 7.63 -24.15
N VAL A 75 -7.25 7.40 -23.27
CA VAL A 75 -7.07 7.21 -21.82
C VAL A 75 -7.72 5.91 -21.37
N GLU A 76 -7.44 5.45 -20.16
CA GLU A 76 -7.88 4.11 -19.72
C GLU A 76 -9.35 4.04 -19.34
N SER A 77 -9.93 5.11 -18.82
CA SER A 77 -11.28 5.09 -18.24
C SER A 77 -12.18 6.22 -18.74
N VAL A 78 -13.49 5.97 -18.66
CA VAL A 78 -14.54 6.89 -19.13
C VAL A 78 -14.54 8.20 -18.35
N THR A 79 -14.31 8.13 -17.03
CA THR A 79 -14.29 9.31 -16.16
C THR A 79 -13.15 10.25 -16.56
N LYS A 80 -11.93 9.71 -16.71
CA LYS A 80 -10.77 10.47 -17.19
C LYS A 80 -11.05 11.10 -18.56
N ALA A 81 -11.65 10.33 -19.48
CA ALA A 81 -11.95 10.81 -20.82
C ALA A 81 -12.86 12.04 -20.79
N LYS A 82 -13.94 12.00 -20.01
CA LYS A 82 -14.88 13.12 -19.85
C LYS A 82 -14.23 14.35 -19.24
N VAL A 83 -13.42 14.18 -18.19
CA VAL A 83 -12.73 15.28 -17.51
C VAL A 83 -11.74 15.96 -18.47
N ILE A 84 -10.89 15.18 -19.14
CA ILE A 84 -9.89 15.69 -20.07
C ILE A 84 -10.54 16.33 -21.31
N GLN A 85 -11.63 15.75 -21.82
CA GLN A 85 -12.40 16.33 -22.93
C GLN A 85 -12.87 17.76 -22.58
N GLY A 86 -13.33 17.98 -21.34
CA GLY A 86 -13.75 19.30 -20.85
C GLY A 86 -12.61 20.35 -20.84
N TYR A 87 -11.36 19.92 -20.68
CA TYR A 87 -10.19 20.81 -20.65
C TYR A 87 -9.65 21.15 -22.04
N LEU A 88 -9.77 20.22 -22.99
CA LEU A 88 -9.10 20.32 -24.29
C LEU A 88 -9.99 20.87 -25.40
N GLY A 89 -11.32 20.78 -25.25
CA GLY A 89 -12.28 21.29 -26.22
C GLY A 89 -12.35 20.48 -27.52
N ASP A 90 -12.99 21.03 -28.55
CA ASP A 90 -13.47 20.28 -29.73
C ASP A 90 -12.39 19.86 -30.73
N MET A 91 -11.17 20.41 -30.61
CA MET A 91 -10.03 20.00 -31.44
C MET A 91 -9.43 18.66 -31.00
N TYR A 92 -9.85 18.15 -29.85
CA TYR A 92 -9.45 16.86 -29.33
C TYR A 92 -10.66 15.94 -29.21
N GLU A 93 -10.51 14.70 -29.65
CA GLU A 93 -11.47 13.63 -29.38
C GLU A 93 -10.86 12.68 -28.34
N VAL A 94 -11.39 12.70 -27.11
CA VAL A 94 -10.85 11.91 -26.00
C VAL A 94 -11.65 10.63 -25.83
N LEU A 95 -10.99 9.48 -26.04
CA LEU A 95 -11.61 8.15 -26.04
C LEU A 95 -11.05 7.24 -24.93
N PRO A 96 -11.91 6.46 -24.24
CA PRO A 96 -11.48 5.46 -23.28
C PRO A 96 -11.11 4.13 -23.95
N SER A 97 -10.00 3.50 -23.52
CA SER A 97 -9.58 2.14 -23.90
C SER A 97 -10.23 1.05 -23.05
N TYR A 98 -10.77 1.41 -21.89
CA TYR A 98 -11.28 0.49 -20.85
C TYR A 98 -10.19 -0.43 -20.27
N GLY A 99 -8.97 0.10 -20.17
CA GLY A 99 -7.79 -0.62 -19.67
C GLY A 99 -7.03 -1.34 -20.79
N HIS A 100 -6.55 -2.56 -20.49
CA HIS A 100 -5.81 -3.40 -21.43
C HIS A 100 -6.69 -3.83 -22.61
N VAL A 101 -6.21 -3.63 -23.84
CA VAL A 101 -6.91 -4.03 -25.07
C VAL A 101 -6.61 -5.46 -25.50
N ARG A 102 -5.61 -6.12 -24.89
CA ARG A 102 -5.27 -7.52 -25.11
C ARG A 102 -4.64 -8.12 -23.86
N ASP A 103 -4.67 -9.45 -23.75
CA ASP A 103 -4.02 -10.18 -22.66
C ASP A 103 -3.38 -11.48 -23.17
N LEU A 104 -2.55 -12.13 -22.36
CA LEU A 104 -1.98 -13.45 -22.67
C LEU A 104 -3.10 -14.46 -22.86
N ALA A 105 -3.01 -15.25 -23.93
CA ALA A 105 -3.94 -16.33 -24.20
C ALA A 105 -3.97 -17.32 -23.01
N ALA A 106 -5.16 -17.66 -22.52
CA ALA A 106 -5.34 -18.50 -21.33
C ALA A 106 -5.17 -20.00 -21.63
N ARG A 107 -4.06 -20.37 -22.26
CA ARG A 107 -3.71 -21.74 -22.68
C ARG A 107 -2.24 -22.01 -22.46
N SER A 108 -1.85 -23.28 -22.44
CA SER A 108 -0.43 -23.68 -22.34
C SER A 108 0.37 -23.24 -23.58
N GLY A 109 1.62 -22.82 -23.37
CA GLY A 109 2.52 -22.37 -24.44
C GLY A 109 2.30 -20.93 -24.92
N SER A 110 1.56 -20.12 -24.16
CA SER A 110 1.38 -18.69 -24.46
C SER A 110 2.60 -17.84 -24.13
N VAL A 111 3.55 -18.37 -23.36
CA VAL A 111 4.88 -17.80 -23.18
C VAL A 111 5.87 -18.92 -23.52
N ARG A 112 6.81 -18.66 -24.44
CA ARG A 112 7.72 -19.67 -24.98
C ARG A 112 9.18 -19.35 -24.64
N PRO A 113 9.74 -19.90 -23.54
CA PRO A 113 11.12 -19.62 -23.15
C PRO A 113 12.16 -19.99 -24.22
N ASP A 114 11.90 -21.04 -25.01
CA ASP A 114 12.82 -21.50 -26.07
C ASP A 114 12.79 -20.63 -27.33
N ASP A 115 11.87 -19.66 -27.40
CA ASP A 115 11.65 -18.76 -28.54
C ASP A 115 11.68 -17.31 -28.05
N ASP A 116 12.76 -16.96 -27.33
CA ASP A 116 13.01 -15.65 -26.71
C ASP A 116 11.80 -15.07 -25.94
N PHE A 117 11.15 -15.94 -25.17
CA PHE A 117 9.94 -15.60 -24.41
C PHE A 117 8.78 -15.08 -25.26
N SER A 118 8.67 -15.47 -26.53
CA SER A 118 7.58 -15.04 -27.41
C SER A 118 6.22 -15.29 -26.76
N MET A 119 5.36 -14.27 -26.87
CA MET A 119 4.07 -14.22 -26.18
C MET A 119 2.91 -14.30 -27.16
N VAL A 120 1.94 -15.14 -26.83
CA VAL A 120 0.70 -15.29 -27.59
C VAL A 120 -0.38 -14.45 -26.91
N TRP A 121 -0.81 -13.41 -27.61
CA TRP A 121 -1.83 -12.48 -27.14
C TRP A 121 -3.21 -12.83 -27.72
N GLU A 122 -4.25 -12.59 -26.92
CA GLU A 122 -5.66 -12.65 -27.30
C GLU A 122 -6.33 -11.30 -27.03
N VAL A 123 -7.18 -10.88 -27.96
CA VAL A 123 -7.93 -9.62 -27.86
C VAL A 123 -9.34 -9.94 -27.36
N PRO A 124 -9.75 -9.48 -26.17
CA PRO A 124 -11.11 -9.65 -25.69
C PRO A 124 -12.14 -9.06 -26.66
N SER A 125 -13.30 -9.71 -26.81
CA SER A 125 -14.35 -9.26 -27.73
C SER A 125 -14.78 -7.80 -27.50
N ALA A 126 -14.86 -7.37 -26.24
CA ALA A 126 -15.19 -5.99 -25.88
C ALA A 126 -14.14 -4.97 -26.37
N ALA A 127 -12.85 -5.34 -26.38
CA ALA A 127 -11.76 -4.45 -26.77
C ALA A 127 -11.81 -4.06 -28.25
N TRP A 128 -12.33 -4.94 -29.11
CA TRP A 128 -12.52 -4.66 -30.54
C TRP A 128 -13.44 -3.46 -30.80
N THR A 129 -14.49 -3.29 -29.99
CA THR A 129 -15.38 -2.14 -30.11
C THR A 129 -14.64 -0.84 -29.84
N HIS A 130 -13.79 -0.82 -28.81
CA HIS A 130 -13.01 0.36 -28.43
C HIS A 130 -11.91 0.68 -29.46
N LEU A 131 -11.18 -0.33 -29.92
CA LEU A 131 -10.19 -0.17 -31.00
C LEU A 131 -10.82 0.35 -32.29
N LYS A 132 -12.03 -0.12 -32.63
CA LYS A 132 -12.78 0.39 -33.78
C LYS A 132 -13.14 1.86 -33.61
N SER A 133 -13.61 2.28 -32.43
CA SER A 133 -13.88 3.70 -32.15
C SER A 133 -12.64 4.57 -32.31
N ILE A 134 -11.50 4.13 -31.77
CA ILE A 134 -10.22 4.84 -31.90
C ILE A 134 -9.80 4.94 -33.38
N LYS A 135 -9.90 3.84 -34.13
CA LYS A 135 -9.60 3.82 -35.58
C LYS A 135 -10.48 4.78 -36.38
N VAL A 136 -11.77 4.85 -36.06
CA VAL A 136 -12.71 5.78 -36.74
C VAL A 136 -12.32 7.22 -36.46
N ALA A 137 -12.05 7.57 -35.20
CA ALA A 137 -11.62 8.92 -34.82
C ALA A 137 -10.30 9.33 -35.50
N LEU A 138 -9.37 8.38 -35.66
CA LEU A 138 -8.07 8.63 -36.31
C LEU A 138 -8.16 8.94 -37.80
N SER A 139 -9.26 8.59 -38.48
CA SER A 139 -9.41 8.82 -39.92
C SER A 139 -9.43 10.31 -40.30
N GLY A 140 -9.67 11.20 -39.33
CA GLY A 140 -9.69 12.65 -39.51
C GLY A 140 -8.73 13.41 -38.59
N ALA A 141 -7.76 12.73 -37.99
CA ALA A 141 -6.84 13.31 -37.01
C ALA A 141 -5.38 13.25 -37.50
N GLU A 142 -4.58 14.21 -37.04
CA GLU A 142 -3.14 14.31 -37.32
C GLU A 142 -2.31 13.63 -36.23
N ASN A 143 -2.84 13.55 -35.01
CA ASN A 143 -2.10 13.04 -33.85
C ASN A 143 -2.90 11.96 -33.10
N LEU A 144 -2.20 10.91 -32.70
CA LEU A 144 -2.63 9.94 -31.69
C LEU A 144 -1.85 10.20 -30.40
N ILE A 145 -2.56 10.58 -29.34
CA ILE A 145 -1.99 10.93 -28.04
C ILE A 145 -2.38 9.86 -27.02
N LEU A 146 -1.39 9.17 -26.47
CA LEU A 146 -1.57 8.10 -25.49
C LEU A 146 -1.37 8.68 -24.08
N ALA A 147 -2.46 8.78 -23.32
CA ALA A 147 -2.54 9.43 -22.02
C ALA A 147 -2.96 8.43 -20.92
N SER A 148 -2.44 7.19 -20.99
CA SER A 148 -2.55 6.18 -19.94
C SER A 148 -1.75 6.56 -18.70
N ASP A 149 -1.98 5.85 -17.60
CA ASP A 149 -1.38 6.18 -16.30
C ASP A 149 0.15 6.15 -16.32
N PRO A 150 0.82 6.90 -15.41
CA PRO A 150 2.27 7.09 -15.43
C PRO A 150 3.08 5.87 -14.97
N ASP A 151 2.50 4.67 -14.88
CA ASP A 151 3.17 3.45 -14.42
C ASP A 151 3.49 2.49 -15.58
N ARG A 152 4.26 1.42 -15.32
CA ARG A 152 4.54 0.38 -16.32
C ARG A 152 3.30 -0.27 -16.94
N GLU A 153 2.16 -0.32 -16.23
CA GLU A 153 0.92 -0.90 -16.76
C GLU A 153 0.32 0.04 -17.80
N GLY A 154 0.26 1.34 -17.50
CA GLY A 154 -0.16 2.37 -18.44
C GLY A 154 0.75 2.44 -19.67
N GLU A 155 2.06 2.28 -19.49
CA GLU A 155 2.99 2.22 -20.63
C GLU A 155 2.74 1.00 -21.53
N ALA A 156 2.44 -0.17 -20.93
CA ALA A 156 2.07 -1.37 -21.69
C ALA A 156 0.73 -1.22 -22.42
N ILE A 157 -0.26 -0.55 -21.81
CA ILE A 157 -1.54 -0.24 -22.47
C ILE A 157 -1.30 0.65 -23.70
N ALA A 158 -0.48 1.70 -23.57
CA ALA A 158 -0.11 2.57 -24.67
C ALA A 158 0.54 1.78 -25.82
N TRP A 159 1.51 0.91 -25.49
CA TRP A 159 2.16 0.03 -26.46
C TRP A 159 1.18 -0.93 -27.14
N HIS A 160 0.31 -1.61 -26.38
CA HIS A 160 -0.71 -2.50 -26.92
C HIS A 160 -1.63 -1.81 -27.92
N ILE A 161 -2.07 -0.58 -27.62
CA ILE A 161 -2.94 0.18 -28.50
C ILE A 161 -2.22 0.51 -29.81
N VAL A 162 -0.96 0.96 -29.75
CA VAL A 162 -0.16 1.24 -30.95
C VAL A 162 -0.02 0.00 -31.82
N GLU A 163 0.38 -1.15 -31.27
CA GLU A 163 0.53 -2.38 -32.06
C GLU A 163 -0.79 -2.81 -32.70
N MET A 164 -1.91 -2.72 -31.98
CA MET A 164 -3.22 -3.10 -32.53
C MET A 164 -3.69 -2.16 -33.64
N LEU A 165 -3.42 -0.86 -33.52
CA LEU A 165 -3.76 0.10 -34.57
C LEU A 165 -2.86 -0.06 -35.79
N GLN A 166 -1.57 -0.37 -35.60
CA GLN A 166 -0.65 -0.68 -36.70
C GLN A 166 -1.08 -1.93 -37.47
N GLN A 167 -1.42 -3.02 -36.76
CA GLN A 167 -1.90 -4.27 -37.39
C GLN A 167 -3.22 -4.09 -38.15
N GLN A 168 -3.99 -3.05 -37.84
CA GLN A 168 -5.23 -2.71 -38.53
C GLN A 168 -5.04 -1.66 -39.64
N ASP A 169 -3.80 -1.32 -39.98
CA ASP A 169 -3.45 -0.25 -40.94
C ASP A 169 -4.10 1.10 -40.60
N ALA A 170 -4.30 1.39 -39.31
CA ALA A 170 -4.91 2.63 -38.84
C ALA A 170 -3.89 3.77 -38.60
N LEU A 171 -2.59 3.44 -38.49
CA LEU A 171 -1.52 4.41 -38.32
C LEU A 171 -0.81 4.64 -39.67
N HIS A 172 -1.30 5.62 -40.44
CA HIS A 172 -0.68 6.05 -41.69
C HIS A 172 0.57 6.91 -41.44
N GLU A 173 1.42 7.10 -42.46
CA GLU A 173 2.69 7.85 -42.35
C GLU A 173 2.53 9.28 -41.82
N ASN A 174 1.34 9.86 -41.94
CA ASN A 174 1.05 11.24 -41.53
C ASN A 174 0.55 11.37 -40.08
N ILE A 175 0.30 10.25 -39.37
CA ILE A 175 -0.19 10.31 -37.98
C ILE A 175 0.99 10.33 -37.02
N THR A 176 1.11 11.39 -36.24
CA THR A 176 2.10 11.49 -35.18
C THR A 176 1.61 10.75 -33.93
N VAL A 177 2.39 9.80 -33.43
CA VAL A 177 2.09 9.07 -32.19
C VAL A 177 2.88 9.70 -31.05
N ALA A 178 2.20 10.07 -29.98
CA ALA A 178 2.80 10.72 -28.82
C ALA A 178 2.33 10.09 -27.51
N ARG A 179 3.23 10.02 -26.52
CA ARG A 179 2.95 9.57 -25.15
C ARG A 179 2.98 10.79 -24.22
N VAL A 180 1.89 10.99 -23.48
CA VAL A 180 1.72 12.12 -22.56
C VAL A 180 1.48 11.60 -21.15
N VAL A 181 2.27 12.07 -20.19
CA VAL A 181 2.26 11.59 -18.81
C VAL A 181 1.93 12.75 -17.87
N PHE A 182 1.02 12.51 -16.94
CA PHE A 182 0.67 13.45 -15.87
C PHE A 182 0.47 12.70 -14.55
N HIS A 183 0.68 13.40 -13.44
CA HIS A 183 0.54 12.84 -12.09
C HIS A 183 -0.70 13.36 -11.36
N GLU A 184 -1.43 14.28 -11.96
CA GLU A 184 -2.70 14.82 -11.51
C GLU A 184 -3.53 15.27 -12.71
N ILE A 185 -4.86 15.18 -12.58
CA ILE A 185 -5.82 15.52 -13.64
C ILE A 185 -6.39 16.90 -13.35
N THR A 186 -5.59 17.93 -13.67
CA THR A 186 -5.95 19.34 -13.63
C THR A 186 -5.76 19.95 -15.03
N GLU A 187 -6.53 20.98 -15.38
CA GLU A 187 -6.43 21.62 -16.70
C GLU A 187 -5.00 22.08 -17.02
N ALA A 188 -4.33 22.69 -16.04
CA ALA A 188 -2.95 23.14 -16.17
C ALA A 188 -1.98 21.97 -16.39
N SER A 189 -2.06 20.92 -15.57
CA SER A 189 -1.22 19.72 -15.67
C SER A 189 -1.35 19.04 -17.04
N ILE A 190 -2.58 18.87 -17.54
CA ILE A 190 -2.84 18.24 -18.85
C ILE A 190 -2.24 19.08 -19.99
N LYS A 191 -2.43 20.40 -19.98
CA LYS A 191 -1.88 21.29 -21.02
C LYS A 191 -0.36 21.31 -21.03
N VAL A 192 0.28 21.35 -19.85
CA VAL A 192 1.73 21.24 -19.72
C VAL A 192 2.23 19.88 -20.23
N ALA A 193 1.54 18.80 -19.89
CA ALA A 193 1.90 17.45 -20.33
C ALA A 193 1.83 17.30 -21.86
N LEU A 194 0.86 17.93 -22.53
CA LEU A 194 0.76 17.97 -24.00
C LEU A 194 1.91 18.75 -24.66
N GLN A 195 2.50 19.72 -23.97
CA GLN A 195 3.69 20.44 -24.46
C GLN A 195 4.97 19.63 -24.32
N ALA A 196 5.01 18.69 -23.36
CA ALA A 196 6.16 17.84 -23.05
C ALA A 196 5.92 16.37 -23.45
N ALA A 197 5.32 16.15 -24.62
CA ALA A 197 5.09 14.82 -25.16
C ALA A 197 6.42 14.07 -25.37
N ARG A 198 6.39 12.75 -25.12
CA ARG A 198 7.53 11.85 -25.30
C ARG A 198 7.15 10.65 -26.16
N GLU A 199 8.13 9.83 -26.47
CA GLU A 199 7.90 8.49 -27.03
C GLU A 199 7.55 7.49 -25.93
N ILE A 200 7.03 6.32 -26.33
CA ILE A 200 6.81 5.19 -25.42
C ILE A 200 8.16 4.70 -24.89
N ASP A 201 8.26 4.51 -23.57
CA ASP A 201 9.46 4.01 -22.92
C ASP A 201 9.52 2.49 -23.07
N ALA A 202 10.39 2.04 -23.98
CA ALA A 202 10.61 0.63 -24.23
C ALA A 202 11.05 -0.14 -22.98
N ASN A 203 11.78 0.46 -22.03
CA ASN A 203 12.23 -0.24 -20.83
C ASN A 203 11.07 -0.57 -19.89
N LEU A 204 10.11 0.36 -19.74
CA LEU A 204 8.92 0.13 -18.94
C LEU A 204 8.03 -0.96 -19.57
N VAL A 205 7.90 -0.96 -20.90
CA VAL A 205 7.20 -2.03 -21.64
C VAL A 205 7.90 -3.37 -21.42
N GLN A 206 9.22 -3.43 -21.56
CA GLN A 206 9.99 -4.66 -21.34
C GLN A 206 9.90 -5.14 -19.89
N ALA A 207 9.88 -4.22 -18.90
CA ALA A 207 9.67 -4.57 -17.50
C ALA A 207 8.27 -5.15 -17.25
N TYR A 208 7.23 -4.63 -17.92
CA TYR A 208 5.89 -5.21 -17.91
C TYR A 208 5.87 -6.61 -18.53
N LEU A 209 6.45 -6.78 -19.72
CA LEU A 209 6.52 -8.06 -20.43
C LEU A 209 7.24 -9.11 -19.59
N ALA A 210 8.43 -8.79 -19.07
CA ALA A 210 9.19 -9.69 -18.20
C ALA A 210 8.38 -10.13 -16.98
N ARG A 211 7.63 -9.21 -16.36
CA ARG A 211 6.72 -9.53 -15.25
C ARG A 211 5.59 -10.45 -15.71
N ARG A 212 4.93 -10.18 -16.84
CA ARG A 212 3.84 -11.02 -17.37
C ARG A 212 4.32 -12.43 -17.69
N ALA A 213 5.48 -12.56 -18.34
CA ALA A 213 6.10 -13.85 -18.60
C ALA A 213 6.37 -14.63 -17.31
N LEU A 214 7.01 -13.99 -16.33
CA LEU A 214 7.36 -14.61 -15.06
C LEU A 214 6.12 -15.10 -14.29
N ASP A 215 5.11 -14.23 -14.16
CA ASP A 215 3.90 -14.56 -13.44
C ASP A 215 3.11 -15.68 -14.17
N TYR A 216 3.07 -15.68 -15.51
CA TYR A 216 2.48 -16.76 -16.32
C TYR A 216 3.21 -18.09 -16.13
N LEU A 217 4.54 -18.11 -16.26
CA LEU A 217 5.34 -19.35 -16.18
C LEU A 217 5.23 -19.99 -14.79
N ILE A 218 5.23 -19.19 -13.73
CA ILE A 218 5.03 -19.70 -12.36
C ILE A 218 3.61 -20.24 -12.20
N GLY A 219 2.60 -19.47 -12.62
CA GLY A 219 1.20 -19.87 -12.49
C GLY A 219 0.88 -21.17 -13.24
N PHE A 220 1.21 -21.24 -14.53
CA PHE A 220 0.88 -22.38 -15.38
C PHE A 220 1.69 -23.64 -15.06
N ASN A 221 2.94 -23.52 -14.61
CA ASN A 221 3.76 -24.69 -14.29
C ASN A 221 3.51 -25.24 -12.89
N ILE A 222 3.22 -24.37 -11.91
CA ILE A 222 3.08 -24.79 -10.51
C ILE A 222 1.64 -25.15 -10.14
N SER A 223 0.64 -24.42 -10.64
CA SER A 223 -0.76 -24.63 -10.23
C SER A 223 -1.27 -26.06 -10.49
N PRO A 224 -0.98 -26.71 -11.65
CA PRO A 224 -1.39 -28.11 -11.88
C PRO A 224 -0.78 -29.10 -10.88
N LEU A 225 0.44 -28.85 -10.42
CA LEU A 225 1.08 -29.66 -9.39
C LEU A 225 0.35 -29.50 -8.04
N LEU A 226 0.01 -28.25 -7.68
CA LEU A 226 -0.73 -27.96 -6.45
C LEU A 226 -2.12 -28.58 -6.47
N TRP A 227 -2.88 -28.47 -7.55
CA TRP A 227 -4.21 -29.08 -7.65
C TRP A 227 -4.18 -30.60 -7.42
N ARG A 228 -3.12 -31.27 -7.89
CA ARG A 228 -2.94 -32.72 -7.68
C ARG A 228 -2.54 -33.08 -6.24
N LYS A 229 -1.80 -32.21 -5.55
CA LYS A 229 -1.22 -32.51 -4.22
C LYS A 229 -1.99 -31.90 -3.05
N LEU A 230 -2.72 -30.82 -3.29
CA LEU A 230 -3.48 -30.04 -2.32
C LEU A 230 -4.86 -29.73 -2.94
N PRO A 231 -5.84 -30.65 -2.80
CA PRO A 231 -7.20 -30.42 -3.28
C PRO A 231 -7.78 -29.14 -2.68
N GLY A 232 -8.32 -28.27 -3.53
CA GLY A 232 -8.87 -26.96 -3.13
C GLY A 232 -7.93 -25.77 -3.32
N CYS A 233 -6.65 -25.99 -3.61
CA CYS A 233 -5.76 -24.89 -4.02
C CYS A 233 -6.25 -24.29 -5.35
N GLN A 234 -6.39 -22.96 -5.43
CA GLN A 234 -6.84 -22.31 -6.67
C GLN A 234 -5.69 -21.98 -7.61
N SER A 235 -4.63 -21.34 -7.11
CA SER A 235 -3.50 -20.91 -7.95
C SER A 235 -2.19 -20.79 -7.17
N ALA A 236 -1.08 -20.87 -7.90
CA ALA A 236 0.25 -20.49 -7.43
C ALA A 236 0.65 -19.13 -8.01
N GLY A 237 1.37 -18.33 -7.23
CA GLY A 237 1.85 -17.05 -7.73
C GLY A 237 3.03 -16.56 -6.91
N ARG A 238 4.01 -15.96 -7.60
CA ARG A 238 5.26 -15.52 -6.99
C ARG A 238 5.06 -14.60 -5.77
N VAL A 239 4.11 -13.67 -5.87
CA VAL A 239 3.82 -12.69 -4.81
C VAL A 239 2.80 -13.24 -3.81
N GLN A 240 1.72 -13.87 -4.30
CA GLN A 240 0.66 -14.39 -3.42
C GLN A 240 1.18 -15.50 -2.50
N SER A 241 2.00 -16.43 -3.00
CA SER A 241 2.53 -17.52 -2.18
C SER A 241 3.53 -17.02 -1.13
N ALA A 242 4.32 -15.99 -1.45
CA ALA A 242 5.20 -15.35 -0.48
C ALA A 242 4.40 -14.63 0.62
N ALA A 243 3.33 -13.92 0.25
CA ALA A 243 2.45 -13.26 1.21
C ALA A 243 1.69 -14.26 2.09
N LEU A 244 1.21 -15.38 1.52
CA LEU A 244 0.59 -16.47 2.27
C LEU A 244 1.59 -17.10 3.26
N SER A 245 2.84 -17.32 2.84
CA SER A 245 3.90 -17.82 3.74
C SER A 245 4.06 -16.94 4.97
N LEU A 246 4.07 -15.62 4.82
CA LEU A 246 4.16 -14.72 5.98
C LEU A 246 3.03 -14.91 6.99
N ILE A 247 1.81 -15.17 6.50
CA ILE A 247 0.65 -15.44 7.36
C ILE A 247 0.83 -16.78 8.07
N CYS A 248 1.22 -17.84 7.35
CA CYS A 248 1.49 -19.14 7.94
C CYS A 248 2.62 -19.09 8.97
N ASP A 249 3.71 -18.39 8.67
CA ASP A 249 4.85 -18.20 9.59
C ASP A 249 4.40 -17.52 10.89
N ARG A 250 3.53 -16.50 10.79
CA ARG A 250 2.94 -15.85 11.98
C ARG A 250 2.03 -16.79 12.77
N GLU A 251 1.22 -17.62 12.13
CA GLU A 251 0.40 -18.59 12.86
C GLU A 251 1.26 -19.65 13.55
N MET A 252 2.34 -20.13 12.92
CA MET A 252 3.30 -21.02 13.58
C MET A 252 3.98 -20.36 14.78
N GLU A 253 4.40 -19.09 14.66
CA GLU A 253 4.93 -18.30 15.79
C GLU A 253 3.93 -18.21 16.96
N ILE A 254 2.63 -18.09 16.66
CA ILE A 254 1.56 -18.02 17.66
C ILE A 254 1.32 -19.39 18.31
N ASP A 255 1.27 -20.46 17.51
CA ASP A 255 1.02 -21.82 17.99
C ASP A 255 2.18 -22.36 18.85
N GLU A 256 3.42 -22.01 18.51
CA GLU A 256 4.62 -22.39 19.27
C GLU A 256 4.84 -21.52 20.53
N PHE A 257 4.14 -20.39 20.65
CA PHE A 257 4.32 -19.46 21.75
C PHE A 257 3.85 -20.05 23.08
N LYS A 258 4.72 -20.00 24.09
CA LYS A 258 4.42 -20.44 25.46
C LYS A 258 4.28 -19.21 26.37
N PRO A 259 3.05 -18.85 26.80
CA PRO A 259 2.85 -17.74 27.71
C PRO A 259 3.63 -17.92 29.01
N GLN A 260 4.32 -16.86 29.43
CA GLN A 260 4.99 -16.79 30.71
C GLN A 260 4.19 -15.86 31.62
N GLU A 261 3.87 -16.37 32.81
CA GLU A 261 3.27 -15.58 33.88
C GLU A 261 4.28 -14.55 34.40
N TYR A 262 3.81 -13.33 34.63
CA TYR A 262 4.56 -12.32 35.34
C TYR A 262 3.61 -11.39 36.11
N TRP A 263 4.15 -10.72 37.11
CA TRP A 263 3.39 -9.81 37.96
C TRP A 263 3.96 -8.39 37.87
N THR A 264 3.08 -7.40 37.88
CA THR A 264 3.46 -6.01 38.07
C THR A 264 2.88 -5.50 39.38
N VAL A 265 3.64 -4.65 40.06
CA VAL A 265 3.20 -3.99 41.29
C VAL A 265 3.00 -2.52 40.99
N GLU A 266 1.78 -2.05 41.17
CA GLU A 266 1.40 -0.65 41.09
C GLU A 266 1.02 -0.16 42.48
N ALA A 267 1.25 1.12 42.75
CA ALA A 267 0.87 1.75 44.00
C ALA A 267 0.30 3.14 43.73
N VAL A 268 -0.72 3.51 44.49
CA VAL A 268 -1.20 4.88 44.59
C VAL A 268 -0.35 5.58 45.65
N LEU A 269 0.21 6.73 45.30
CA LEU A 269 1.01 7.55 46.20
C LEU A 269 0.31 8.87 46.45
N ASP A 270 0.26 9.26 47.72
CA ASP A 270 -0.43 10.45 48.18
C ASP A 270 0.56 11.52 48.62
N LYS A 271 0.33 12.75 48.13
CA LYS A 271 0.96 13.95 48.68
C LYS A 271 -0.04 14.64 49.60
N LYS A 272 0.33 14.80 50.88
CA LYS A 272 -0.39 15.67 51.82
C LYS A 272 0.23 17.05 51.78
N GLU A 273 -0.54 18.07 51.44
CA GLU A 273 -0.08 19.45 51.54
C GLU A 273 -0.13 19.91 53.01
N SER A 274 0.91 20.58 53.49
CA SER A 274 0.96 20.99 54.91
C SER A 274 -0.08 22.05 55.31
N HIS A 275 -0.82 22.62 54.35
CA HIS A 275 -1.76 23.74 54.56
C HIS A 275 -3.12 23.63 53.83
N SER A 276 -3.44 22.49 53.21
CA SER A 276 -4.75 22.23 52.59
C SER A 276 -5.30 20.86 53.03
N LEU A 277 -6.62 20.69 52.99
CA LEU A 277 -7.29 19.39 53.21
C LEU A 277 -7.21 18.49 51.97
N ASP A 278 -6.65 18.98 50.88
CA ASP A 278 -6.62 18.29 49.60
C ASP A 278 -5.49 17.26 49.60
N THR A 279 -5.87 16.00 49.42
CA THR A 279 -4.94 14.88 49.23
C THR A 279 -4.87 14.59 47.74
N PHE A 280 -3.67 14.70 47.17
CA PHE A 280 -3.45 14.41 45.76
C PHE A 280 -2.83 13.04 45.61
N SER A 281 -3.56 12.15 44.94
CA SER A 281 -3.16 10.77 44.68
C SER A 281 -2.71 10.62 43.23
N PHE A 282 -1.65 9.85 42.99
CA PHE A 282 -1.21 9.50 41.64
C PHE A 282 -0.67 8.06 41.57
N PRO A 283 -0.88 7.36 40.44
CA PRO A 283 -0.37 6.01 40.27
C PRO A 283 1.15 6.01 39.99
N ALA A 284 1.83 5.01 40.51
CA ALA A 284 3.23 4.72 40.23
C ALA A 284 3.46 3.21 40.13
N HIS A 285 4.36 2.78 39.23
CA HIS A 285 4.70 1.37 39.06
C HIS A 285 6.07 1.06 39.63
N LEU A 286 6.25 -0.13 40.20
CA LEU A 286 7.53 -0.56 40.75
C LEU A 286 8.56 -0.77 39.63
N THR A 287 9.75 -0.19 39.79
CA THR A 287 10.85 -0.29 38.82
C THR A 287 12.11 -0.90 39.38
N HIS A 288 12.35 -0.75 40.69
CA HIS A 288 13.48 -1.38 41.37
C HIS A 288 13.03 -2.01 42.68
N PHE A 289 13.61 -3.16 42.99
CA PHE A 289 13.40 -3.87 44.24
C PHE A 289 14.72 -4.52 44.68
N GLN A 290 15.05 -4.45 45.97
CA GLN A 290 16.37 -4.83 46.51
C GLN A 290 17.54 -4.18 45.74
N SER A 291 17.40 -2.90 45.36
CA SER A 291 18.38 -2.14 44.57
C SER A 291 18.66 -2.72 43.16
N LYS A 292 17.82 -3.64 42.68
CA LYS A 292 17.91 -4.22 41.33
C LYS A 292 16.78 -3.68 40.46
N ARG A 293 17.11 -3.32 39.23
CA ARG A 293 16.13 -2.92 38.23
C ARG A 293 15.31 -4.12 37.79
N LEU A 294 13.99 -3.98 37.88
CA LEU A 294 13.03 -4.97 37.40
C LEU A 294 12.86 -4.85 35.88
N ASN A 295 12.82 -5.99 35.22
CA ASN A 295 12.33 -6.19 33.87
C ASN A 295 10.93 -6.84 33.92
N GLN A 296 10.31 -7.02 32.75
CA GLN A 296 8.95 -7.57 32.64
C GLN A 296 8.76 -8.90 33.40
N LEU A 297 9.75 -9.79 33.40
CA LEU A 297 9.66 -11.14 33.97
C LEU A 297 10.34 -11.25 35.35
N SER A 298 10.64 -10.12 35.99
CA SER A 298 11.40 -10.13 37.26
C SER A 298 10.57 -10.60 38.45
N ILE A 299 9.24 -10.51 38.37
CA ILE A 299 8.33 -11.02 39.41
C ILE A 299 7.54 -12.15 38.78
N GLY A 300 7.97 -13.38 39.05
CA GLY A 300 7.50 -14.57 38.32
C GLY A 300 6.32 -15.28 38.97
N SER A 301 5.93 -14.89 40.19
CA SER A 301 4.91 -15.61 40.96
C SER A 301 4.11 -14.71 41.88
N HIS A 302 2.88 -15.13 42.18
CA HIS A 302 2.02 -14.47 43.17
C HIS A 302 2.67 -14.37 44.56
N THR A 303 3.41 -15.41 44.96
CA THR A 303 4.09 -15.44 46.27
C THR A 303 5.17 -14.36 46.34
N GLU A 304 5.97 -14.20 45.28
CA GLU A 304 6.98 -13.16 45.20
C GLU A 304 6.36 -11.75 45.17
N ALA A 305 5.26 -11.58 44.41
CA ALA A 305 4.51 -10.33 44.36
C ALA A 305 3.96 -9.92 45.74
N LYS A 306 3.43 -10.88 46.52
CA LYS A 306 2.97 -10.65 47.89
C LYS A 306 4.11 -10.35 48.88
N ASP A 307 5.25 -11.01 48.74
CA ASP A 307 6.42 -10.71 49.58
C ASP A 307 6.94 -9.29 49.32
N ILE A 308 6.87 -8.83 48.07
CA ILE A 308 7.18 -7.46 47.65
C ILE A 308 6.16 -6.48 48.25
N GLU A 309 4.87 -6.76 48.14
CA GLU A 309 3.78 -5.95 48.72
C GLU A 309 3.96 -5.73 50.23
N GLN A 310 4.26 -6.79 51.00
CA GLN A 310 4.49 -6.67 52.44
C GLN A 310 5.65 -5.73 52.80
N LYS A 311 6.73 -5.78 52.01
CA LYS A 311 7.90 -4.90 52.19
C LYS A 311 7.59 -3.46 51.80
N ILE A 312 6.81 -3.25 50.74
CA ILE A 312 6.32 -1.93 50.33
C ILE A 312 5.47 -1.32 51.44
N ASN A 313 4.51 -2.08 51.99
CA ASN A 313 3.61 -1.63 53.06
C ASN A 313 4.32 -1.26 54.36
N SER A 314 5.56 -1.73 54.56
CA SER A 314 6.38 -1.43 55.74
C SER A 314 7.37 -0.28 55.53
N ALA A 315 7.43 0.29 54.32
CA ALA A 315 8.39 1.31 53.94
C ALA A 315 7.77 2.71 53.89
N ASN A 316 8.61 3.72 54.15
CA ASN A 316 8.26 5.12 53.91
C ASN A 316 8.90 5.58 52.62
N PHE A 317 8.21 6.45 51.88
CA PHE A 317 8.61 6.87 50.55
C PHE A 317 8.85 8.38 50.47
N GLN A 318 9.81 8.77 49.65
CA GLN A 318 10.09 10.15 49.31
C GLN A 318 10.46 10.26 47.83
N VAL A 319 10.34 11.47 47.29
CA VAL A 319 10.81 11.74 45.93
C VAL A 319 12.34 11.66 45.90
N ILE A 320 12.89 10.69 45.15
CA ILE A 320 14.33 10.55 44.92
C ILE A 320 14.75 11.54 43.82
N LYS A 321 14.02 11.53 42.71
CA LYS A 321 14.40 12.26 41.51
C LYS A 321 13.19 12.74 40.73
N ASN A 322 13.25 13.98 40.27
CA ASN A 322 12.31 14.54 39.31
C ASN A 322 13.06 14.90 38.01
N SER A 323 12.60 14.40 36.87
CA SER A 323 13.15 14.67 35.55
C SER A 323 12.07 15.23 34.63
N LYS A 324 12.34 16.41 34.06
CA LYS A 324 11.48 17.07 33.08
C LYS A 324 12.19 17.12 31.74
N ARG A 325 11.53 16.67 30.68
CA ARG A 325 12.07 16.65 29.32
C ARG A 325 11.01 17.14 28.36
N SER A 326 11.44 17.89 27.35
CA SER A 326 10.60 18.23 26.21
C SER A 326 11.00 17.33 25.04
N MET A 327 10.05 16.60 24.48
CA MET A 327 10.26 15.65 23.38
C MET A 327 9.58 16.15 22.12
N VAL A 328 10.33 16.15 21.02
CA VAL A 328 9.81 16.50 19.71
C VAL A 328 9.19 15.27 19.06
N ARG A 329 7.90 15.33 18.74
CA ARG A 329 7.20 14.32 17.93
C ARG A 329 7.34 14.70 16.46
N LYS A 330 8.08 13.89 15.72
CA LYS A 330 8.34 14.11 14.29
C LYS A 330 7.05 14.06 13.47
N ASN A 331 6.99 14.91 12.46
CA ASN A 331 5.90 14.93 11.49
C ASN A 331 5.76 13.59 10.76
N PRO A 332 4.54 13.23 10.36
CA PRO A 332 4.34 12.16 9.40
C PRO A 332 4.96 12.52 8.05
N THR A 333 5.41 11.52 7.29
CA THR A 333 5.74 11.71 5.87
C THR A 333 4.48 11.85 5.03
N PRO A 334 4.56 12.47 3.83
CA PRO A 334 3.48 12.39 2.83
C PRO A 334 3.04 10.96 2.56
N TYR A 335 1.81 10.77 2.08
CA TYR A 335 1.35 9.43 1.74
C TYR A 335 2.02 8.89 0.49
N ILE A 336 2.51 7.66 0.60
CA ILE A 336 2.66 6.72 -0.51
C ILE A 336 1.56 5.66 -0.42
N THR A 337 1.42 4.83 -1.46
CA THR A 337 0.36 3.82 -1.54
C THR A 337 0.30 2.92 -0.31
N SER A 338 1.45 2.42 0.16
CA SER A 338 1.51 1.52 1.32
C SER A 338 1.07 2.20 2.61
N THR A 339 1.52 3.44 2.85
CA THR A 339 1.14 4.20 4.05
C THR A 339 -0.31 4.67 4.01
N LEU A 340 -0.86 4.96 2.83
CA LEU A 340 -2.28 5.28 2.68
C LEU A 340 -3.15 4.06 3.01
N GLN A 341 -2.81 2.88 2.47
CA GLN A 341 -3.54 1.65 2.76
C GLN A 341 -3.45 1.26 4.25
N GLN A 342 -2.27 1.43 4.86
CA GLN A 342 -2.08 1.21 6.30
C GLN A 342 -2.96 2.13 7.14
N ASP A 343 -2.90 3.45 6.89
CA ASP A 343 -3.70 4.40 7.65
C ASP A 343 -5.19 4.17 7.39
N ALA A 344 -5.64 4.00 6.14
CA ALA A 344 -7.05 3.75 5.83
C ALA A 344 -7.60 2.47 6.52
N ALA A 345 -6.80 1.40 6.60
CA ALA A 345 -7.17 0.19 7.34
C ALA A 345 -7.29 0.45 8.85
N ASN A 346 -6.31 1.12 9.45
CA ASN A 346 -6.26 1.34 10.89
C ASN A 346 -7.26 2.41 11.37
N LYS A 347 -7.57 3.38 10.51
CA LYS A 347 -8.29 4.61 10.86
C LYS A 347 -9.72 4.64 10.36
N LEU A 348 -9.96 4.07 9.18
CA LEU A 348 -11.26 4.09 8.51
C LEU A 348 -11.86 2.68 8.38
N ASN A 349 -11.13 1.64 8.79
CA ASN A 349 -11.50 0.23 8.60
C ASN A 349 -11.72 -0.14 7.12
N PHE A 350 -11.02 0.54 6.20
CA PHE A 350 -11.09 0.23 4.78
C PHE A 350 -10.06 -0.83 4.39
N SER A 351 -10.50 -1.84 3.63
CA SER A 351 -9.56 -2.79 3.01
C SER A 351 -8.65 -2.09 1.99
N ALA A 352 -7.51 -2.69 1.69
CA ALA A 352 -6.58 -2.18 0.68
C ALA A 352 -7.26 -2.06 -0.69
N THR A 353 -8.09 -3.04 -1.07
CA THR A 353 -8.86 -3.00 -2.33
C THR A 353 -9.87 -1.87 -2.35
N TYR A 354 -10.61 -1.68 -1.26
CA TYR A 354 -11.61 -0.62 -1.17
C TYR A 354 -10.96 0.77 -1.18
N THR A 355 -9.87 0.94 -0.43
CA THR A 355 -9.06 2.17 -0.40
C THR A 355 -8.59 2.55 -1.80
N MET A 356 -8.04 1.60 -2.58
CA MET A 356 -7.57 1.88 -3.94
C MET A 356 -8.71 2.21 -4.90
N LYS A 357 -9.90 1.62 -4.74
CA LYS A 357 -11.08 1.96 -5.55
C LYS A 357 -11.52 3.40 -5.31
N LEU A 358 -11.58 3.84 -4.06
CA LEU A 358 -11.94 5.21 -3.70
C LEU A 358 -10.86 6.21 -4.17
N ALA A 359 -9.58 5.89 -3.96
CA ALA A 359 -8.47 6.72 -4.43
C ALA A 359 -8.46 6.86 -5.96
N GLN A 360 -8.76 5.80 -6.71
CA GLN A 360 -8.94 5.89 -8.16
C GLN A 360 -10.03 6.89 -8.52
N LYS A 361 -11.20 6.83 -7.88
CA LYS A 361 -12.29 7.76 -8.13
C LYS A 361 -11.89 9.22 -7.85
N LEU A 362 -11.18 9.46 -6.74
CA LEU A 362 -10.67 10.79 -6.39
C LEU A 362 -9.62 11.30 -7.39
N TYR A 363 -8.78 10.42 -7.94
CA TYR A 363 -7.77 10.78 -8.95
C TYR A 363 -8.39 11.07 -10.33
N GLU A 364 -9.31 10.20 -10.79
CA GLU A 364 -9.89 10.28 -12.14
C GLU A 364 -10.77 11.49 -12.37
N GLY A 365 -11.47 11.93 -11.33
CA GLY A 365 -12.23 13.16 -11.35
C GLY A 365 -13.59 13.05 -10.68
N VAL A 366 -13.99 14.15 -10.07
CA VAL A 366 -15.30 14.35 -9.45
C VAL A 366 -15.91 15.63 -10.02
N GLN A 367 -17.23 15.63 -10.20
CA GLN A 367 -17.99 16.81 -10.61
C GLN A 367 -18.03 17.82 -9.46
N LEU A 368 -17.58 19.04 -9.72
CA LEU A 368 -17.57 20.16 -8.79
C LEU A 368 -18.83 21.03 -8.93
N PRO A 369 -19.16 21.88 -7.93
CA PRO A 369 -20.38 22.70 -7.94
C PRO A 369 -20.41 23.74 -9.06
N ASP A 370 -19.24 24.19 -9.51
CA ASP A 370 -19.07 25.15 -10.60
C ASP A 370 -19.32 24.53 -11.99
N GLY A 371 -19.69 23.24 -12.06
CA GLY A 371 -19.93 22.53 -13.30
C GLY A 371 -18.66 21.99 -13.96
N THR A 372 -17.49 22.21 -13.36
CA THR A 372 -16.24 21.60 -13.81
C THR A 372 -16.06 20.20 -13.22
N ALA A 373 -15.27 19.35 -13.88
CA ALA A 373 -14.83 18.09 -13.29
C ALA A 373 -13.31 18.17 -13.07
N ALA A 374 -12.82 17.67 -11.95
CA ALA A 374 -11.39 17.69 -11.64
C ALA A 374 -10.95 16.50 -10.78
N GLY A 375 -9.72 16.03 -11.02
CA GLY A 375 -9.04 15.11 -10.12
C GLY A 375 -8.74 15.81 -8.80
N LEU A 376 -9.15 15.21 -7.68
CA LEU A 376 -9.01 15.76 -6.34
C LEU A 376 -7.68 15.39 -5.69
N ILE A 377 -7.05 14.29 -6.10
CA ILE A 377 -5.74 13.85 -5.59
C ILE A 377 -4.77 13.55 -6.73
N THR A 378 -3.48 13.55 -6.41
CA THR A 378 -2.42 13.02 -7.28
C THR A 378 -2.50 11.51 -7.42
N TYR A 379 -1.72 10.95 -8.35
CA TYR A 379 -1.73 9.53 -8.67
C TYR A 379 -1.47 8.63 -7.46
N MET A 380 -2.39 7.71 -7.19
CA MET A 380 -2.43 6.91 -5.97
C MET A 380 -1.52 5.68 -5.95
N ARG A 381 -0.85 5.34 -7.06
CA ARG A 381 0.13 4.24 -7.13
C ARG A 381 1.54 4.81 -7.20
N THR A 382 2.09 5.10 -6.03
CA THR A 382 3.37 5.81 -5.87
C THR A 382 4.12 5.25 -4.66
N ASP A 383 5.45 5.18 -4.77
CA ASP A 383 6.38 4.98 -3.66
C ASP A 383 7.25 6.24 -3.41
N GLY A 384 6.96 7.34 -4.11
CA GLY A 384 7.63 8.63 -3.99
C GLY A 384 7.04 9.50 -2.88
N LEU A 385 7.92 10.10 -2.07
CA LEU A 385 7.54 11.04 -1.01
C LEU A 385 7.64 12.52 -1.45
N HIS A 386 8.06 12.77 -2.69
CA HIS A 386 8.27 14.12 -3.19
C HIS A 386 6.93 14.87 -3.30
N ILE A 387 6.94 16.15 -2.97
CA ILE A 387 5.86 17.10 -3.25
C ILE A 387 6.48 18.21 -4.09
N SER A 388 5.81 18.63 -5.16
CA SER A 388 6.29 19.67 -6.05
C SER A 388 6.55 20.98 -5.30
N ASP A 389 7.54 21.76 -5.74
CA ASP A 389 7.87 23.02 -5.07
C ASP A 389 6.71 24.02 -5.10
N GLU A 390 5.84 23.96 -6.10
CA GLU A 390 4.62 24.77 -6.21
C GLU A 390 3.58 24.37 -5.16
N ALA A 391 3.20 23.09 -5.13
CA ALA A 391 2.25 22.58 -4.14
C ALA A 391 2.77 22.78 -2.70
N ALA A 392 4.07 22.59 -2.47
CA ALA A 392 4.69 22.79 -1.16
C ALA A 392 4.60 24.26 -0.69
N LYS A 393 4.71 25.23 -1.60
CA LYS A 393 4.50 26.66 -1.29
C LYS A 393 3.04 26.95 -0.97
N GLU A 394 2.10 26.41 -1.73
CA GLU A 394 0.66 26.60 -1.48
C GLU A 394 0.22 26.00 -0.16
N ILE A 395 0.65 24.77 0.15
CA ILE A 395 0.40 24.10 1.43
C ILE A 395 0.95 24.97 2.58
N ARG A 396 2.18 25.49 2.46
CA ARG A 396 2.77 26.36 3.47
C ARG A 396 1.99 27.66 3.64
N SER A 397 1.51 28.27 2.55
CA SER A 397 0.66 29.46 2.60
C SER A 397 -0.62 29.19 3.37
N LEU A 398 -1.29 28.07 3.06
CA LEU A 398 -2.52 27.69 3.75
C LEU A 398 -2.27 27.39 5.24
N ILE A 399 -1.14 26.75 5.59
CA ILE A 399 -0.77 26.53 7.00
C ILE A 399 -0.63 27.87 7.73
N PHE A 400 0.04 28.85 7.11
CA PHE A 400 0.22 30.18 7.69
C PHE A 400 -1.12 30.88 7.91
N GLU A 401 -1.99 30.86 6.90
CA GLU A 401 -3.33 31.49 6.94
C GLU A 401 -4.24 30.83 7.98
N ARG A 402 -4.16 29.50 8.12
CA ARG A 402 -5.13 28.71 8.90
C ARG A 402 -4.71 28.44 10.33
N TYR A 403 -3.42 28.18 10.57
CA TYR A 403 -2.90 27.83 11.90
C TYR A 403 -1.91 28.88 12.46
N GLY A 404 -1.56 29.88 11.66
CA GLY A 404 -0.63 30.94 12.05
C GLY A 404 0.84 30.58 11.81
N SER A 405 1.70 31.60 11.95
CA SER A 405 3.13 31.54 11.64
C SER A 405 3.88 30.45 12.41
N HIS A 406 3.54 30.24 13.68
CA HIS A 406 4.21 29.25 14.55
C HIS A 406 4.01 27.79 14.10
N HIS A 407 3.00 27.50 13.25
CA HIS A 407 2.77 26.16 12.70
C HIS A 407 3.45 25.94 11.35
N ALA A 408 3.86 27.00 10.66
CA ALA A 408 4.57 26.93 9.39
C ALA A 408 6.09 26.86 9.61
N PRO A 409 6.82 25.99 8.92
CA PRO A 409 8.28 26.01 8.94
C PRO A 409 8.87 27.33 8.43
N GLU A 410 9.74 27.96 9.21
CA GLU A 410 10.40 29.22 8.85
C GLU A 410 11.41 29.04 7.71
N GLU A 411 12.18 27.94 7.74
CA GLU A 411 13.24 27.61 6.77
C GLU A 411 12.73 27.23 5.36
N GLY A 412 11.40 27.22 5.16
CA GLY A 412 10.75 26.83 3.91
C GLY A 412 10.09 25.44 3.97
N PRO A 413 9.48 24.99 2.86
CA PRO A 413 8.75 23.72 2.85
C PRO A 413 9.63 22.51 3.17
N ARG A 414 9.09 21.55 3.92
CA ARG A 414 9.79 20.32 4.28
C ARG A 414 9.95 19.43 3.05
N LYS A 415 11.18 19.01 2.78
CA LYS A 415 11.49 18.08 1.70
C LYS A 415 11.62 16.66 2.23
N TYR A 416 10.91 15.74 1.58
CA TYR A 416 10.97 14.31 1.89
C TYR A 416 11.58 13.58 0.70
N PHE A 417 12.70 12.90 0.94
CA PHE A 417 13.37 12.11 -0.07
C PHE A 417 13.46 10.65 0.40
N LYS A 418 13.07 9.74 -0.48
CA LYS A 418 13.32 8.30 -0.36
C LYS A 418 13.93 7.87 -1.68
N LYS A 419 14.96 7.03 -1.63
CA LYS A 419 15.53 6.43 -2.84
C LYS A 419 14.47 5.50 -3.43
N VAL A 420 13.81 5.94 -4.50
CA VAL A 420 12.84 5.14 -5.25
C VAL A 420 13.62 4.05 -5.99
N LYS A 421 13.15 2.79 -5.91
CA LYS A 421 13.86 1.65 -6.55
C LYS A 421 13.85 1.74 -8.07
N ASN A 422 12.87 2.42 -8.64
CA ASN A 422 12.72 2.64 -10.08
C ASN A 422 12.54 4.13 -10.39
N ALA A 423 13.64 4.85 -10.61
CA ALA A 423 13.63 6.31 -10.79
C ALA A 423 12.86 6.78 -12.04
N GLN A 424 12.57 5.89 -13.00
CA GLN A 424 11.72 6.16 -14.16
C GLN A 424 10.24 6.34 -13.78
N GLU A 425 9.80 5.68 -12.69
CA GLU A 425 8.47 5.80 -12.09
C GLU A 425 8.51 6.83 -10.92
N ALA A 426 9.27 7.92 -11.07
CA ALA A 426 9.40 8.95 -10.04
C ALA A 426 8.10 9.73 -9.86
N HIS A 427 7.21 9.16 -9.06
CA HIS A 427 5.90 9.74 -8.75
C HIS A 427 5.97 10.74 -7.61
N GLU A 428 5.05 11.70 -7.66
CA GLU A 428 4.74 12.54 -6.52
C GLU A 428 4.06 11.72 -5.41
N ALA A 429 4.11 12.21 -4.18
CA ALA A 429 3.31 11.68 -3.08
C ALA A 429 1.81 11.84 -3.35
N ILE A 430 1.00 11.03 -2.68
CA ILE A 430 -0.46 11.13 -2.69
C ILE A 430 -0.88 12.35 -1.84
N ARG A 431 -1.36 13.40 -2.51
CA ARG A 431 -1.81 14.66 -1.92
C ARG A 431 -3.03 15.21 -2.65
N PRO A 432 -3.75 16.19 -2.09
CA PRO A 432 -4.74 16.95 -2.86
C PRO A 432 -4.08 17.67 -4.04
N THR A 433 -4.78 17.73 -5.18
CA THR A 433 -4.35 18.53 -6.34
C THR A 433 -4.42 20.02 -6.04
N ASP A 434 -5.42 20.44 -5.26
CA ASP A 434 -5.57 21.78 -4.71
C ASP A 434 -5.81 21.66 -3.21
N ILE A 435 -4.83 22.10 -2.42
CA ILE A 435 -4.90 22.01 -0.95
C ILE A 435 -5.99 22.93 -0.35
N ARG A 436 -6.42 23.97 -1.08
CA ARG A 436 -7.47 24.90 -0.65
C ARG A 436 -8.87 24.34 -0.84
N ARG A 437 -9.03 23.21 -1.54
CA ARG A 437 -10.27 22.41 -1.52
C ARG A 437 -10.38 21.68 -0.19
N LEU A 438 -10.90 22.38 0.81
CA LEU A 438 -11.06 21.83 2.16
C LEU A 438 -12.06 20.66 2.14
N PRO A 439 -11.87 19.62 2.96
CA PRO A 439 -12.80 18.50 2.97
C PRO A 439 -14.24 18.91 3.25
N ALA A 440 -14.48 19.87 4.14
CA ALA A 440 -15.82 20.43 4.39
C ALA A 440 -16.53 20.95 3.13
N MET A 441 -15.80 21.52 2.16
CA MET A 441 -16.36 22.01 0.89
C MET A 441 -16.82 20.88 -0.03
N LEU A 442 -16.32 19.66 0.18
CA LEU A 442 -16.63 18.48 -0.61
C LEU A 442 -17.74 17.63 0.02
N SER A 443 -18.22 18.02 1.20
CA SER A 443 -19.36 17.39 1.86
C SER A 443 -20.62 17.51 1.00
N GLY A 444 -21.31 16.40 0.77
CA GLY A 444 -22.47 16.32 -0.12
C GLY A 444 -22.15 16.19 -1.61
N LEU A 445 -20.91 16.46 -2.04
CA LEU A 445 -20.43 16.18 -3.40
C LEU A 445 -19.81 14.78 -3.51
N LEU A 446 -19.05 14.40 -2.48
CA LEU A 446 -18.48 13.07 -2.34
C LEU A 446 -19.40 12.16 -1.54
N ASP A 447 -19.40 10.88 -1.88
CA ASP A 447 -19.89 9.86 -0.95
C ASP A 447 -19.04 9.86 0.33
N GLU A 448 -19.65 9.43 1.43
CA GLU A 448 -19.08 9.51 2.77
C GLU A 448 -17.68 8.89 2.86
N ASP A 449 -17.46 7.76 2.20
CA ASP A 449 -16.18 7.06 2.24
C ASP A 449 -15.11 7.75 1.38
N CYS A 450 -15.46 8.29 0.21
CA CYS A 450 -14.56 9.17 -0.54
C CYS A 450 -14.20 10.43 0.26
N LEU A 451 -15.17 11.03 0.96
CA LEU A 451 -14.93 12.20 1.80
C LEU A 451 -13.97 11.87 2.96
N LYS A 452 -14.16 10.73 3.64
CA LYS A 452 -13.25 10.24 4.69
C LYS A 452 -11.84 10.02 4.15
N LEU A 453 -11.70 9.36 3.00
CA LEU A 453 -10.38 9.10 2.40
C LEU A 453 -9.70 10.40 1.95
N TYR A 454 -10.43 11.32 1.33
CA TYR A 454 -9.91 12.63 0.96
C TYR A 454 -9.48 13.43 2.20
N SER A 455 -10.29 13.45 3.26
CA SER A 455 -9.98 14.12 4.53
C SER A 455 -8.71 13.56 5.17
N LEU A 456 -8.52 12.23 5.10
CA LEU A 456 -7.31 11.56 5.55
C LEU A 456 -6.08 12.03 4.77
N ILE A 457 -6.17 12.05 3.44
CA ILE A 457 -5.09 12.51 2.53
C ILE A 457 -4.77 14.00 2.77
N TRP A 458 -5.79 14.84 2.88
CA TRP A 458 -5.66 16.28 3.14
C TRP A 458 -4.95 16.53 4.47
N SER A 459 -5.39 15.90 5.56
CA SER A 459 -4.83 16.09 6.91
C SER A 459 -3.37 15.64 6.98
N ARG A 460 -3.02 14.52 6.34
CA ARG A 460 -1.62 14.05 6.24
C ARG A 460 -0.75 15.02 5.45
N THR A 461 -1.28 15.58 4.36
CA THR A 461 -0.56 16.54 3.52
C THR A 461 -0.25 17.83 4.28
N MET A 462 -1.23 18.37 5.02
CA MET A 462 -1.00 19.52 5.91
C MET A 462 0.02 19.16 7.01
N ALA A 463 -0.22 18.07 7.73
CA ALA A 463 0.62 17.64 8.84
C ALA A 463 2.10 17.43 8.44
N CYS A 464 2.37 16.89 7.26
CA CYS A 464 3.75 16.65 6.82
C CYS A 464 4.52 17.96 6.53
N GLN A 465 3.83 19.08 6.32
CA GLN A 465 4.46 20.38 6.04
C GLN A 465 4.45 21.33 7.24
N MET A 466 3.88 20.95 8.39
CA MET A 466 3.82 21.78 9.61
C MET A 466 5.06 21.68 10.50
N GLN A 467 5.14 22.48 11.56
CA GLN A 467 6.10 22.28 12.66
C GLN A 467 5.80 21.00 13.45
N PRO A 468 6.82 20.35 14.05
CA PRO A 468 6.61 19.14 14.83
C PRO A 468 5.83 19.48 16.12
N ALA A 469 5.10 18.50 16.65
CA ALA A 469 4.49 18.66 17.96
C ALA A 469 5.56 18.55 19.05
N THR A 470 5.36 19.26 20.15
CA THR A 470 6.25 19.19 21.32
C THR A 470 5.46 18.68 22.51
N VAL A 471 5.99 17.65 23.17
CA VAL A 471 5.38 16.99 24.32
C VAL A 471 6.29 17.15 25.53
N GLY A 472 5.79 17.80 26.57
CA GLY A 472 6.43 17.83 27.87
C GLY A 472 6.21 16.50 28.58
N GLN A 473 7.28 15.90 29.08
CA GLN A 473 7.25 14.66 29.84
C GLN A 473 7.88 14.89 31.22
N ILE A 474 7.15 14.48 32.25
CA ILE A 474 7.61 14.48 33.63
C ILE A 474 7.73 13.03 34.08
N GLN A 475 8.87 12.71 34.69
CA GLN A 475 9.11 11.43 35.32
C GLN A 475 9.60 11.67 36.74
N VAL A 476 8.93 11.04 37.70
CA VAL A 476 9.26 11.11 39.11
C VAL A 476 9.62 9.71 39.58
N ASP A 477 10.81 9.56 40.13
CA ASP A 477 11.25 8.34 40.81
C ASP A 477 11.07 8.56 42.32
N ILE A 478 10.32 7.66 42.94
CA ILE A 478 9.94 7.66 44.35
C ILE A 478 10.53 6.42 45.00
N GLY A 479 11.19 6.55 46.14
CA GLY A 479 11.69 5.36 46.82
C GLY A 479 11.92 5.57 48.30
N ASN A 480 12.32 4.49 48.95
CA ASN A 480 12.62 4.48 50.37
C ASN A 480 14.04 4.99 50.64
N ALA A 481 14.40 5.13 51.91
CA ALA A 481 15.63 5.83 52.32
C ALA A 481 16.94 5.22 51.78
N ASP A 482 17.00 3.91 51.57
CA ASP A 482 18.16 3.20 51.00
C ASP A 482 18.04 2.94 49.50
N GLU A 483 16.99 3.48 48.85
CA GLU A 483 16.65 3.29 47.44
C GLU A 483 16.52 1.81 47.02
N SER A 484 16.28 0.91 47.98
CA SER A 484 16.11 -0.50 47.69
C SER A 484 14.75 -0.79 47.04
N ILE A 485 13.74 0.06 47.25
CA ILE A 485 12.42 0.01 46.61
C ILE A 485 12.19 1.34 45.88
N VAL A 486 12.02 1.28 44.55
CA VAL A 486 11.80 2.47 43.73
C VAL A 486 10.59 2.31 42.82
N PHE A 487 9.60 3.17 43.00
CA PHE A 487 8.48 3.40 42.12
C PHE A 487 8.77 4.50 41.10
N ARG A 488 8.06 4.45 39.98
CA ARG A 488 8.10 5.49 38.95
C ARG A 488 6.70 5.89 38.56
N SER A 489 6.47 7.19 38.58
CA SER A 489 5.30 7.80 37.93
C SER A 489 5.76 8.66 36.77
N SER A 490 5.01 8.63 35.68
CA SER A 490 5.29 9.45 34.51
C SER A 490 4.02 9.98 33.89
N CYS A 491 4.03 11.25 33.51
CA CYS A 491 2.94 11.88 32.79
C CYS A 491 3.51 12.70 31.63
N SER A 492 2.71 12.86 30.58
CA SER A 492 3.07 13.68 29.43
C SER A 492 1.92 14.58 29.03
N ARG A 493 2.22 15.80 28.60
CA ARG A 493 1.26 16.78 28.12
C ARG A 493 1.77 17.42 26.83
N VAL A 494 0.89 17.63 25.87
CA VAL A 494 1.22 18.38 24.65
C VAL A 494 1.49 19.83 25.05
N GLU A 495 2.71 20.31 24.78
CA GLU A 495 3.12 21.70 24.98
C GLU A 495 2.80 22.54 23.73
N PHE A 496 2.94 21.93 22.56
CA PHE A 496 2.63 22.52 21.27
C PHE A 496 2.09 21.45 20.32
N LEU A 497 0.89 21.66 19.79
CA LEU A 497 0.23 20.69 18.89
C LEU A 497 0.99 20.47 17.59
N GLY A 498 1.63 21.51 17.04
CA GLY A 498 2.34 21.42 15.76
C GLY A 498 1.46 20.77 14.68
N PHE A 499 1.98 19.73 14.03
CA PHE A 499 1.25 19.01 13.00
C PHE A 499 -0.04 18.32 13.46
N GLN A 500 -0.22 18.06 14.77
CA GLN A 500 -1.42 17.40 15.28
C GLN A 500 -2.67 18.27 15.07
N ALA A 501 -2.52 19.59 15.03
CA ALA A 501 -3.61 20.52 14.76
C ALA A 501 -4.31 20.26 13.41
N ALA A 502 -3.59 19.73 12.40
CA ALA A 502 -4.21 19.35 11.13
C ALA A 502 -5.16 18.14 11.23
N TYR A 503 -4.98 17.27 12.23
CA TYR A 503 -5.85 16.11 12.47
C TYR A 503 -7.07 16.44 13.35
N GLU A 504 -7.00 17.53 14.13
CA GLU A 504 -8.08 18.03 14.98
C GLU A 504 -8.99 19.05 14.25
N ASP A 505 -8.59 19.43 13.04
CA ASP A 505 -9.23 20.45 12.23
C ASP A 505 -10.73 20.17 12.03
N VAL A 506 -11.55 21.20 12.26
CA VAL A 506 -13.02 21.15 12.07
C VAL A 506 -13.41 20.81 10.63
N ASP A 507 -12.67 21.32 9.65
CA ASP A 507 -12.95 21.10 8.23
C ASP A 507 -12.40 19.75 7.72
N ALA A 508 -11.66 19.02 8.57
CA ALA A 508 -11.31 17.62 8.41
C ALA A 508 -12.19 16.70 9.29
N GLY A 509 -13.34 17.19 9.76
CA GLY A 509 -14.21 16.53 10.74
C GLY A 509 -14.66 15.09 10.41
N ALA A 510 -14.59 14.68 9.13
CA ALA A 510 -14.97 13.34 8.69
C ALA A 510 -14.09 12.22 9.27
N ILE A 511 -12.90 12.53 9.80
CA ILE A 511 -11.96 11.55 10.38
C ILE A 511 -11.73 11.76 11.90
N ARG A 512 -12.56 12.58 12.57
CA ARG A 512 -12.33 12.93 13.98
C ARG A 512 -12.29 11.71 14.89
N TYR A 513 -11.17 11.56 15.58
CA TYR A 513 -11.05 10.69 16.74
C TYR A 513 -11.64 11.42 17.94
N LYS A 514 -12.62 10.81 18.61
CA LYS A 514 -13.00 11.25 19.95
C LYS A 514 -11.88 10.84 20.90
N GLU A 515 -10.97 11.76 21.21
CA GLU A 515 -10.15 11.61 22.41
C GLU A 515 -11.05 11.93 23.62
N ASN A 516 -11.63 10.87 24.20
CA ASN A 516 -12.18 10.93 25.54
C ASN A 516 -10.99 10.66 26.48
N GLU A 517 -10.62 11.60 27.36
CA GLU A 517 -9.64 11.53 28.49
C GLU A 517 -8.56 12.64 28.51
N GLU A 518 -8.87 13.89 28.17
CA GLU A 518 -7.91 15.00 28.33
C GLU A 518 -7.83 15.54 29.78
N ASN A 519 -8.96 15.57 30.51
CA ASN A 519 -9.02 16.24 31.82
C ASN A 519 -8.14 15.55 32.89
N ASP A 520 -8.23 14.23 33.03
CA ASP A 520 -7.51 13.48 34.07
C ASP A 520 -5.98 13.56 33.91
N ARG A 521 -5.50 13.69 32.66
CA ARG A 521 -4.05 13.81 32.37
C ARG A 521 -3.50 15.18 32.74
N HIS A 522 -4.32 16.23 32.65
CA HIS A 522 -3.92 17.59 32.98
C HIS A 522 -3.64 17.75 34.48
N GLU A 523 -4.51 17.20 35.33
CA GLU A 523 -4.36 17.24 36.79
C GLU A 523 -3.13 16.43 37.24
N ALA A 524 -2.97 15.20 36.75
CA ALA A 524 -1.81 14.36 37.04
C ALA A 524 -0.49 15.05 36.65
N PHE A 525 -0.44 15.73 35.50
CA PHE A 525 0.75 16.45 35.08
C PHE A 525 1.10 17.61 36.03
N ALA A 526 0.10 18.38 36.48
CA ALA A 526 0.31 19.48 37.43
C ALA A 526 0.84 18.99 38.78
N ILE A 527 0.27 17.89 39.30
CA ILE A 527 0.68 17.27 40.56
C ILE A 527 2.15 16.83 40.48
N LEU A 528 2.51 16.02 39.48
CA LEU A 528 3.89 15.52 39.32
C LEU A 528 4.89 16.67 39.09
N ASN A 529 4.47 17.76 38.45
CA ASN A 529 5.31 18.93 38.21
C ASN A 529 5.67 19.68 39.50
N SER A 530 4.80 19.62 40.53
CA SER A 530 4.97 20.28 41.82
C SER A 530 5.91 19.54 42.78
N LEU A 531 6.16 18.25 42.54
CA LEU A 531 6.98 17.40 43.40
C LEU A 531 8.47 17.79 43.35
N LYS A 532 9.09 17.93 44.52
CA LYS A 532 10.52 18.20 44.68
C LYS A 532 11.24 17.02 45.30
N THR A 533 12.51 16.86 44.99
CA THR A 533 13.36 15.85 45.66
C THR A 533 13.32 16.05 47.17
N GLY A 534 13.09 14.97 47.91
CA GLY A 534 12.93 14.96 49.36
C GLY A 534 11.49 15.17 49.84
N ASP A 535 10.52 15.48 48.97
CA ASP A 535 9.11 15.56 49.37
C ASP A 535 8.66 14.18 49.92
N PRO A 536 8.10 14.11 51.14
CA PRO A 536 7.55 12.87 51.68
C PRO A 536 6.28 12.50 50.94
N LEU A 537 6.12 11.20 50.67
CA LEU A 537 4.94 10.64 50.02
C LEU A 537 4.41 9.49 50.86
N TYR A 538 3.08 9.40 50.94
CA TYR A 538 2.39 8.38 51.71
C TYR A 538 1.90 7.29 50.77
N LEU A 539 2.09 6.05 51.18
CA LEU A 539 1.60 4.90 50.44
C LEU A 539 0.07 4.79 50.62
N GLY A 540 -0.65 4.78 49.52
CA GLY A 540 -2.07 4.44 49.45
C GLY A 540 -2.27 2.95 49.15
N GLU A 541 -3.17 2.65 48.22
CA GLU A 541 -3.42 1.26 47.80
C GLU A 541 -2.26 0.70 46.96
N VAL A 542 -1.89 -0.55 47.21
CA VAL A 542 -0.95 -1.33 46.40
C VAL A 542 -1.74 -2.38 45.64
N GLU A 543 -1.58 -2.41 44.32
CA GLU A 543 -2.27 -3.33 43.43
C GLU A 543 -1.27 -4.31 42.78
N LEU A 544 -1.55 -5.60 42.95
CA LEU A 544 -0.80 -6.69 42.31
C LEU A 544 -1.54 -7.15 41.06
N LYS A 545 -0.98 -6.91 39.89
CA LYS A 545 -1.58 -7.30 38.61
C LYS A 545 -0.87 -8.53 38.05
N GLN A 546 -1.64 -9.59 37.87
CA GLN A 546 -1.19 -10.79 37.16
C GLN A 546 -1.29 -10.56 35.66
N HIS A 547 -0.22 -10.90 34.94
CA HIS A 547 -0.16 -10.81 33.50
C HIS A 547 0.39 -12.09 32.89
N HIS A 548 0.13 -12.25 31.60
CA HIS A 548 0.77 -13.27 30.78
C HIS A 548 1.35 -12.60 29.54
N THR A 549 2.57 -12.98 29.16
CA THR A 549 3.13 -12.54 27.88
C THR A 549 2.21 -12.98 26.75
N GLN A 550 2.05 -12.16 25.73
CA GLN A 550 1.18 -12.43 24.59
C GLN A 550 2.00 -12.84 23.36
N PRO A 551 1.48 -13.72 22.50
CA PRO A 551 2.13 -14.04 21.23
C PRO A 551 2.16 -12.81 20.31
N PRO A 552 2.99 -12.81 19.25
CA PRO A 552 2.95 -11.76 18.25
C PRO A 552 1.55 -11.64 17.63
N ALA A 553 1.07 -10.41 17.43
CA ALA A 553 -0.25 -10.17 16.87
C ALA A 553 -0.37 -10.72 15.43
N ARG A 554 -1.55 -11.24 15.09
CA ARG A 554 -1.91 -11.59 13.71
C ARG A 554 -1.82 -10.37 12.79
N TYR A 555 -1.58 -10.62 11.51
CA TYR A 555 -1.56 -9.53 10.53
C TYR A 555 -2.98 -9.00 10.26
N SER A 556 -3.20 -7.71 10.49
CA SER A 556 -4.22 -6.94 9.78
C SER A 556 -3.77 -6.66 8.34
N GLU A 557 -4.70 -6.27 7.45
CA GLU A 557 -4.35 -5.86 6.08
C GLU A 557 -3.26 -4.77 6.07
N GLY A 558 -3.39 -3.74 6.92
CA GLY A 558 -2.39 -2.67 7.04
C GLY A 558 -1.01 -3.21 7.45
N SER A 559 -0.95 -4.05 8.49
CA SER A 559 0.32 -4.62 8.95
C SER A 559 0.96 -5.58 7.93
N LEU A 560 0.15 -6.29 7.13
CA LEU A 560 0.64 -7.13 6.05
C LEU A 560 1.20 -6.30 4.89
N VAL A 561 0.50 -5.21 4.49
CA VAL A 561 1.00 -4.26 3.48
C VAL A 561 2.34 -3.67 3.93
N LYS A 562 2.46 -3.26 5.20
CA LYS A 562 3.71 -2.80 5.79
C LYS A 562 4.83 -3.84 5.64
N LYS A 563 4.55 -5.09 6.01
CA LYS A 563 5.53 -6.17 5.94
C LYS A 563 5.95 -6.49 4.50
N LEU A 564 5.02 -6.46 3.55
CA LEU A 564 5.30 -6.66 2.12
C LEU A 564 6.17 -5.55 1.54
N GLU A 565 6.00 -4.30 1.99
CA GLU A 565 6.87 -3.18 1.62
C GLU A 565 8.29 -3.35 2.19
N GLU A 566 8.40 -3.64 3.49
CA GLU A 566 9.68 -3.82 4.20
C GLU A 566 10.54 -4.91 3.56
N LEU A 567 9.93 -6.04 3.19
CA LEU A 567 10.61 -7.15 2.52
C LEU A 567 10.81 -6.92 1.01
N GLY A 568 10.26 -5.85 0.45
CA GLY A 568 10.35 -5.55 -0.98
C GLY A 568 9.61 -6.55 -1.88
N ILE A 569 8.66 -7.31 -1.32
CA ILE A 569 7.83 -8.29 -2.03
C ILE A 569 6.71 -7.57 -2.80
N GLY A 570 6.04 -6.62 -2.13
CA GLY A 570 4.95 -5.85 -2.72
C GLY A 570 5.43 -4.60 -3.48
N ARG A 571 4.56 -4.08 -4.34
CA ARG A 571 4.68 -2.79 -5.03
C ARG A 571 3.36 -2.04 -4.95
N PRO A 572 3.33 -0.71 -5.16
CA PRO A 572 2.11 0.08 -5.18
C PRO A 572 0.96 -0.54 -5.99
N SER A 573 1.26 -1.09 -7.16
CA SER A 573 0.25 -1.73 -8.02
C SER A 573 -0.17 -3.15 -7.62
N THR A 574 0.52 -3.77 -6.64
CA THR A 574 0.31 -5.19 -6.30
C THR A 574 -0.18 -5.44 -4.88
N TYR A 575 -0.13 -4.48 -3.96
CA TYR A 575 -0.56 -4.69 -2.57
C TYR A 575 -2.02 -5.17 -2.50
N ALA A 576 -2.96 -4.32 -2.94
CA ALA A 576 -4.39 -4.61 -2.88
C ALA A 576 -4.78 -5.89 -3.65
N SER A 577 -4.21 -6.10 -4.84
CA SER A 577 -4.51 -7.29 -5.65
C SER A 577 -3.98 -8.57 -5.01
N THR A 578 -2.81 -8.53 -4.34
CA THR A 578 -2.29 -9.68 -3.59
C THR A 578 -3.21 -10.04 -2.43
N LEU A 579 -3.62 -9.07 -1.62
CA LEU A 579 -4.52 -9.32 -0.49
C LEU A 579 -5.88 -9.87 -0.96
N LYS A 580 -6.43 -9.31 -2.06
CA LYS A 580 -7.69 -9.78 -2.65
C LYS A 580 -7.63 -11.24 -3.12
N VAL A 581 -6.48 -11.71 -3.60
CA VAL A 581 -6.34 -13.10 -4.09
C VAL A 581 -6.16 -14.09 -2.94
N LEU A 582 -5.68 -13.64 -1.78
CA LEU A 582 -5.54 -14.48 -0.60
C LEU A 582 -6.85 -14.69 0.17
N GLN A 583 -7.78 -13.75 0.05
CA GLN A 583 -9.14 -13.80 0.60
C GLN A 583 -10.05 -14.58 -0.34
#